data_AF-A0A336KJ78-F1
#
_entry.id   AF-A0A336KJ78-F1
#
_cell.length_a   1.000
_cell.length_b   1.000
_cell.length_c   1.000
_cell.angle_alpha   90.00
_cell.angle_beta   90.00
_cell.angle_gamma   90.00
#
_symmetry.space_group_name_H-M   'P 1'
#
loop_
_entity.id
_entity.type
_entity.pdbx_description
1 polymer ?
#
loop_
_entity_poly.entity_id
_entity_poly.type
_entity_poly.pdbx_seq_one_letter_code
_entity_poly.pdbx_strand_id
1 'polypeptide(L)'
;MISEMLSVHGGNPAEVCTNAQFWGCERQGTPSNILNPVRSARIRTSTSFNFKYGKAEVRAKLPVGDWLWPAIWFMPRYNKYGTWPTSGEIDLMESRGNKNLMHNGVNIGTEQVGQTLHFGPYWYLNGYDYASYVVNNGAGYDNDFHLYQLEWTPEYIKFSIDNKETTTIRGPFWELGKFDERAPNTDNPWRTAKSPLAPFDQEFFLIMNLAVGGTNGYFPDDAQNPTGKPWNNKSPIAFTEFWNNRGAWLPTWDLDTDYSKRASLKVDYVKIWAL
;
A
#
# COMPACT_ATOMS: atom_id res chain seq x y z
N MET A 1 -0.66 -5.49 33.52
CA MET A 1 -1.22 -4.39 32.69
C MET A 1 -2.63 -4.79 32.32
N ILE A 2 -3.59 -3.90 32.57
CA ILE A 2 -5.01 -4.12 32.27
C ILE A 2 -5.17 -4.09 30.75
N SER A 3 -5.97 -5.01 30.19
CA SER A 3 -6.30 -5.02 28.77
C SER A 3 -7.12 -3.77 28.44
N GLU A 4 -6.48 -2.77 27.83
CA GLU A 4 -7.17 -1.58 27.35
C GLU A 4 -7.80 -1.83 25.98
N MET A 5 -9.03 -1.35 25.80
CA MET A 5 -9.72 -1.35 24.52
C MET A 5 -9.52 0.01 23.85
N LEU A 6 -9.01 0.01 22.63
CA LEU A 6 -9.07 1.13 21.71
C LEU A 6 -10.32 0.99 20.86
N SER A 7 -11.27 1.92 20.96
CA SER A 7 -12.39 2.06 20.03
C SER A 7 -12.33 3.44 19.39
N VAL A 8 -12.44 3.49 18.06
CA VAL A 8 -12.49 4.75 17.30
C VAL A 8 -13.92 5.12 16.90
N HIS A 9 -14.92 4.44 17.46
CA HIS A 9 -16.31 4.82 17.32
C HIS A 9 -16.63 6.03 18.20
N GLY A 10 -16.98 7.16 17.57
CA GLY A 10 -17.56 8.30 18.28
C GLY A 10 -19.06 8.47 18.02
N GLY A 11 -19.64 9.48 18.65
CA GLY A 11 -21.08 9.77 18.56
C GLY A 11 -21.46 10.67 17.38
N ASN A 12 -20.47 11.34 16.77
CA ASN A 12 -20.69 12.24 15.65
C ASN A 12 -20.48 11.54 14.29
N PRO A 13 -21.15 11.97 13.20
CA PRO A 13 -20.89 11.44 11.86
C PRO A 13 -19.43 11.50 11.41
N ALA A 14 -18.67 12.52 11.86
CA ALA A 14 -17.25 12.67 11.57
C ALA A 14 -16.34 11.68 12.34
N GLU A 15 -16.87 11.02 13.36
CA GLU A 15 -16.19 10.05 14.22
C GLU A 15 -16.62 8.61 13.91
N VAL A 16 -17.40 8.41 12.85
CA VAL A 16 -17.80 7.08 12.41
C VAL A 16 -16.59 6.38 11.82
N CYS A 17 -16.28 5.19 12.34
CA CYS A 17 -15.21 4.39 11.81
C CYS A 17 -15.41 4.11 10.31
N THR A 18 -14.37 4.41 9.55
CA THR A 18 -14.42 4.33 8.09
C THR A 18 -14.18 2.91 7.56
N ASN A 19 -13.44 2.05 8.28
CA ASN A 19 -13.20 0.67 7.84
C ASN A 19 -13.02 -0.28 9.04
N ALA A 20 -13.98 -1.20 9.21
CA ALA A 20 -13.98 -2.17 10.31
C ALA A 20 -13.17 -3.45 10.05
N GLN A 21 -12.70 -3.66 8.81
CA GLN A 21 -11.92 -4.85 8.49
C GLN A 21 -10.65 -4.94 9.36
N PHE A 22 -10.26 -6.17 9.69
CA PHE A 22 -9.05 -6.46 10.48
C PHE A 22 -8.97 -5.70 11.81
N TRP A 23 -10.09 -5.65 12.54
CA TRP A 23 -10.18 -4.93 13.81
C TRP A 23 -9.78 -3.45 13.63
N GLY A 24 -10.20 -2.84 12.53
CA GLY A 24 -9.79 -1.47 12.16
C GLY A 24 -10.45 -0.39 13.00
N CYS A 25 -11.63 -0.68 13.58
CA CYS A 25 -12.36 0.25 14.42
C CYS A 25 -12.16 0.03 15.92
N GLU A 26 -11.98 -1.22 16.32
CA GLU A 26 -11.86 -1.61 17.71
C GLU A 26 -10.76 -2.65 17.88
N ARG A 27 -9.87 -2.44 18.83
CA ARG A 27 -8.81 -3.38 19.19
C ARG A 27 -8.70 -3.50 20.70
N GLN A 28 -8.47 -4.70 21.17
CA GLN A 28 -8.19 -4.97 22.57
C GLN A 28 -6.74 -5.37 22.74
N GLY A 29 -6.01 -4.64 23.59
CA GLY A 29 -4.66 -4.99 23.98
C GLY A 29 -4.65 -6.18 24.95
N THR A 30 -3.60 -6.98 24.88
CA THR A 30 -3.31 -8.05 25.84
C THR A 30 -1.92 -7.86 26.44
N PRO A 31 -1.55 -8.57 27.52
CA PRO A 31 -0.21 -8.48 28.08
C PRO A 31 0.92 -8.82 27.09
N SER A 32 0.65 -9.64 26.08
CA SER A 32 1.61 -10.07 25.06
C SER A 32 1.48 -9.31 23.74
N ASN A 33 0.32 -8.75 23.45
CA ASN A 33 0.05 -7.97 22.24
C ASN A 33 -0.49 -6.60 22.62
N ILE A 34 0.39 -5.61 22.62
CA ILE A 34 0.01 -4.23 22.88
C ILE A 34 -0.91 -3.68 21.79
N LEU A 35 -1.69 -2.65 22.12
CA LEU A 35 -2.35 -1.82 21.13
C LEU A 35 -1.31 -1.20 20.19
N ASN A 36 -1.70 -0.91 18.95
CA ASN A 36 -0.82 -0.29 17.96
C ASN A 36 -0.17 0.96 18.56
N PRO A 37 1.16 0.98 18.74
CA PRO A 37 1.81 2.00 19.56
C PRO A 37 2.08 3.30 18.79
N VAL A 38 1.82 3.31 17.48
CA VAL A 38 2.05 4.45 16.59
C VAL A 38 0.73 4.91 16.00
N ARG A 39 0.49 6.22 16.06
CA ARG A 39 -0.62 6.88 15.38
C ARG A 39 -0.17 7.40 14.02
N SER A 40 -0.95 7.08 12.99
CA SER A 40 -0.76 7.57 11.63
C SER A 40 -2.13 7.82 10.98
N ALA A 41 -2.16 8.14 9.68
CA ALA A 41 -3.36 8.42 8.93
C ALA A 41 -3.49 7.55 7.68
N ARG A 42 -4.75 7.22 7.35
CA ARG A 42 -5.19 6.72 6.05
C ARG A 42 -6.33 7.61 5.58
N ILE A 43 -6.11 8.35 4.51
CA ILE A 43 -7.09 9.25 3.89
C ILE A 43 -7.65 8.53 2.67
N ARG A 44 -8.97 8.64 2.45
CA ARG A 44 -9.64 8.03 1.31
C ARG A 44 -10.72 8.94 0.74
N THR A 45 -10.95 8.81 -0.55
CA THR A 45 -11.96 9.59 -1.29
C THR A 45 -13.25 8.81 -1.55
N SER A 46 -13.44 7.64 -0.93
CA SER A 46 -14.53 6.68 -1.23
C SER A 46 -15.95 7.27 -1.30
N THR A 47 -16.23 8.35 -0.56
CA THR A 47 -17.52 9.04 -0.56
C THR A 47 -17.52 10.38 -1.29
N SER A 48 -16.34 10.93 -1.62
CA SER A 48 -16.19 12.28 -2.19
C SER A 48 -15.76 12.28 -3.65
N PHE A 49 -14.96 11.31 -4.09
CA PHE A 49 -14.45 11.22 -5.45
C PHE A 49 -14.07 9.79 -5.83
N ASN A 50 -14.40 9.40 -7.06
CA ASN A 50 -13.95 8.18 -7.70
C ASN A 50 -13.85 8.45 -9.20
N PHE A 51 -13.03 7.68 -9.90
CA PHE A 51 -12.89 7.82 -11.34
C PHE A 51 -12.68 6.45 -11.99
N LYS A 52 -13.02 6.39 -13.28
CA LYS A 52 -12.73 5.27 -14.16
C LYS A 52 -12.27 5.84 -15.48
N TYR A 53 -11.12 5.37 -15.92
CA TYR A 53 -10.40 5.86 -17.09
C TYR A 53 -10.03 7.34 -16.99
N GLY A 54 -8.92 7.72 -17.61
CA GLY A 54 -8.32 9.03 -17.47
C GLY A 54 -6.88 8.94 -16.98
N LYS A 55 -6.38 10.05 -16.46
CA LYS A 55 -5.04 10.17 -15.90
C LYS A 55 -5.12 10.64 -14.45
N ALA A 56 -4.36 10.00 -13.58
CA ALA A 56 -4.11 10.43 -12.22
C ALA A 56 -2.63 10.77 -12.05
N GLU A 57 -2.35 11.91 -11.43
CA GLU A 57 -1.00 12.35 -11.09
C GLU A 57 -0.94 12.77 -9.64
N VAL A 58 0.00 12.20 -8.90
CA VAL A 58 0.27 12.57 -7.52
C VAL A 58 1.72 12.99 -7.41
N ARG A 59 1.94 14.28 -7.10
CA ARG A 59 3.28 14.79 -6.80
C ARG A 59 3.53 14.63 -5.32
N ALA A 60 4.42 13.71 -4.96
CA ALA A 60 4.68 13.36 -3.56
C ALA A 60 6.16 13.11 -3.32
N LYS A 61 6.56 13.15 -2.05
CA LYS A 61 7.90 12.85 -1.58
C LYS A 61 7.83 11.82 -0.46
N LEU A 62 8.66 10.79 -0.54
CA LEU A 62 8.65 9.72 0.45
C LEU A 62 9.07 10.23 1.84
N PRO A 63 8.46 9.69 2.91
CA PRO A 63 8.98 9.84 4.26
C PRO A 63 10.31 9.11 4.42
N VAL A 64 11.12 9.58 5.37
CA VAL A 64 12.32 8.88 5.83
C VAL A 64 12.15 8.48 7.29
N GLY A 65 12.41 7.21 7.57
CA GLY A 65 12.33 6.62 8.89
C GLY A 65 12.19 5.11 8.79
N ASP A 66 12.87 4.41 9.69
CA ASP A 66 12.86 2.95 9.67
C ASP A 66 11.45 2.40 9.87
N TRP A 67 11.08 1.40 9.08
CA TRP A 67 9.82 0.67 9.16
C TRP A 67 8.56 1.46 8.79
N LEU A 68 8.73 2.62 8.14
CA LEU A 68 7.64 3.36 7.52
C LEU A 68 7.25 2.72 6.18
N TRP A 69 5.95 2.63 5.91
CA TRP A 69 5.38 2.08 4.67
C TRP A 69 4.39 3.09 4.06
N PRO A 70 4.88 4.07 3.28
CA PRO A 70 4.03 4.97 2.51
C PRO A 70 3.33 4.26 1.35
N ALA A 71 2.06 4.62 1.10
CA ALA A 71 1.31 4.13 -0.06
C ALA A 71 0.38 5.21 -0.65
N ILE A 72 0.32 5.27 -1.98
CA ILE A 72 -0.66 5.98 -2.79
C ILE A 72 -1.28 4.95 -3.73
N TRP A 73 -2.57 4.69 -3.55
CA TRP A 73 -3.22 3.53 -4.15
C TRP A 73 -4.70 3.76 -4.34
N PHE A 74 -5.36 2.86 -5.06
CA PHE A 74 -6.76 2.98 -5.41
C PHE A 74 -7.49 1.66 -5.16
N MET A 75 -8.70 1.78 -4.65
CA MET A 75 -9.60 0.65 -4.40
C MET A 75 -10.93 0.85 -5.13
N PRO A 76 -11.63 -0.22 -5.52
CA PRO A 76 -12.90 -0.12 -6.22
C PRO A 76 -13.96 0.51 -5.32
N ARG A 77 -14.79 1.40 -5.87
CA ARG A 77 -15.92 2.01 -5.16
C ARG A 77 -16.94 0.98 -4.69
N TYR A 78 -17.10 -0.09 -5.46
CA TYR A 78 -17.95 -1.24 -5.18
C TYR A 78 -17.24 -2.55 -5.53
N ASN A 79 -17.44 -3.56 -4.70
CA ASN A 79 -16.93 -4.92 -4.94
C ASN A 79 -17.76 -5.66 -6.00
N LYS A 80 -17.72 -5.19 -7.25
CA LYS A 80 -18.53 -5.70 -8.38
C LYS A 80 -18.33 -7.20 -8.62
N TYR A 81 -17.10 -7.67 -8.55
CA TYR A 81 -16.72 -9.05 -8.91
C TYR A 81 -16.51 -9.95 -7.70
N GLY A 82 -16.48 -9.39 -6.49
CA GLY A 82 -16.18 -10.11 -5.26
C GLY A 82 -15.30 -9.30 -4.31
N THR A 83 -14.99 -9.87 -3.15
CA THR A 83 -14.06 -9.28 -2.17
C THR A 83 -12.64 -9.20 -2.73
N TRP A 84 -11.76 -8.45 -2.07
CA TRP A 84 -10.36 -8.34 -2.49
C TRP A 84 -9.68 -9.74 -2.67
N PRO A 85 -8.86 -9.95 -3.70
CA PRO A 85 -8.47 -9.00 -4.77
C PRO A 85 -9.38 -9.08 -6.00
N THR A 86 -10.51 -9.79 -5.94
CA THR A 86 -11.37 -10.09 -7.09
C THR A 86 -11.93 -8.84 -7.77
N SER A 87 -12.15 -7.75 -7.02
CA SER A 87 -12.57 -6.46 -7.58
C SER A 87 -11.41 -5.46 -7.83
N GLY A 88 -10.16 -5.91 -7.69
CA GLY A 88 -8.98 -5.13 -8.01
C GLY A 88 -8.44 -4.25 -6.87
N GLU A 89 -7.16 -3.90 -6.99
CA GLU A 89 -6.43 -2.85 -6.25
C GLU A 89 -5.34 -2.29 -7.17
N ILE A 90 -5.14 -0.98 -7.18
CA ILE A 90 -4.11 -0.31 -7.99
C ILE A 90 -3.15 0.41 -7.05
N ASP A 91 -1.93 -0.08 -6.94
CA ASP A 91 -0.86 0.58 -6.19
C ASP A 91 -0.05 1.45 -7.13
N LEU A 92 -0.31 2.75 -7.09
CA LEU A 92 0.41 3.74 -7.89
C LEU A 92 1.82 3.97 -7.35
N MET A 93 1.98 3.91 -6.03
CA MET A 93 3.26 3.99 -5.35
C MET A 93 3.14 3.28 -4.00
N GLU A 94 3.96 2.26 -3.80
CA GLU A 94 4.30 1.72 -2.48
C GLU A 94 5.82 1.75 -2.29
N SER A 95 6.27 2.08 -1.08
CA SER A 95 7.70 2.09 -0.78
C SER A 95 7.94 1.88 0.73
N ARG A 96 9.22 1.92 1.12
CA ARG A 96 9.70 1.80 2.49
C ARG A 96 10.49 3.06 2.84
N GLY A 97 10.24 3.63 4.02
CA GLY A 97 10.95 4.84 4.48
C GLY A 97 12.36 4.59 5.02
N ASN A 98 12.80 3.33 5.13
CA ASN A 98 14.14 3.01 5.57
C ASN A 98 15.18 3.59 4.60
N LYS A 99 16.18 4.31 5.11
CA LYS A 99 17.21 4.91 4.25
C LYS A 99 18.20 3.88 3.68
N ASN A 100 18.49 2.81 4.42
CA ASN A 100 19.53 1.83 4.10
C ASN A 100 19.05 0.38 4.29
N LEU A 101 17.84 0.06 3.80
CA LEU A 101 17.30 -1.30 3.92
C LEU A 101 17.76 -2.13 2.72
N MET A 102 18.79 -2.93 2.92
CA MET A 102 19.42 -3.73 1.87
C MET A 102 18.82 -5.13 1.81
N HIS A 103 18.42 -5.58 0.64
CA HIS A 103 18.00 -6.96 0.39
C HIS A 103 18.61 -7.43 -0.93
N ASN A 104 19.35 -8.54 -0.90
CA ASN A 104 20.09 -9.07 -2.06
C ASN A 104 20.97 -8.03 -2.77
N GLY A 105 21.63 -7.15 -2.00
CA GLY A 105 22.52 -6.11 -2.52
C GLY A 105 21.82 -4.87 -3.08
N VAL A 106 20.49 -4.78 -3.02
CA VAL A 106 19.70 -3.63 -3.47
C VAL A 106 19.11 -2.90 -2.27
N ASN A 107 19.15 -1.57 -2.28
CA ASN A 107 18.42 -0.77 -1.29
C ASN A 107 16.91 -0.78 -1.63
N ILE A 108 16.14 -1.59 -0.91
CA ILE A 108 14.68 -1.70 -1.05
C ILE A 108 13.92 -0.68 -0.19
N GLY A 109 14.66 0.22 0.45
CA GLY A 109 14.20 1.36 1.23
C GLY A 109 13.70 2.52 0.38
N THR A 110 14.13 3.74 0.71
CA THR A 110 13.70 4.97 0.00
C THR A 110 14.16 5.05 -1.45
N GLU A 111 15.04 4.14 -1.90
CA GLU A 111 15.51 4.04 -3.28
C GLU A 111 14.63 3.17 -4.18
N GLN A 112 13.59 2.52 -3.65
CA GLN A 112 12.74 1.61 -4.42
C GLN A 112 11.26 1.97 -4.28
N VAL A 113 10.56 2.05 -5.42
CA VAL A 113 9.10 2.19 -5.48
C VAL A 113 8.52 0.98 -6.20
N GLY A 114 7.47 0.40 -5.63
CA GLY A 114 6.61 -0.61 -6.25
C GLY A 114 5.38 0.01 -6.88
N GLN A 115 5.00 -0.51 -8.05
CA GLN A 115 3.73 -0.23 -8.72
C GLN A 115 3.09 -1.58 -9.07
N THR A 116 1.88 -1.80 -8.55
CA THR A 116 1.29 -3.14 -8.53
C THR A 116 -0.19 -3.09 -8.87
N LEU A 117 -0.68 -4.11 -9.56
CA LEU A 117 -2.10 -4.39 -9.67
C LEU A 117 -2.41 -5.69 -8.92
N HIS A 118 -3.27 -5.65 -7.92
CA HIS A 118 -3.80 -6.88 -7.30
C HIS A 118 -5.09 -7.30 -7.98
N PHE A 119 -5.15 -8.57 -8.37
CA PHE A 119 -6.29 -9.19 -9.02
C PHE A 119 -6.25 -10.70 -8.76
N GLY A 120 -7.38 -11.38 -8.79
CA GLY A 120 -7.42 -12.84 -8.66
C GLY A 120 -8.75 -13.35 -8.11
N PRO A 121 -9.03 -14.65 -8.24
CA PRO A 121 -10.29 -15.20 -7.78
C PRO A 121 -10.43 -15.18 -6.24
N TYR A 122 -9.31 -15.28 -5.51
CA TYR A 122 -9.29 -15.31 -4.04
C TYR A 122 -8.04 -14.64 -3.47
N TRP A 123 -8.07 -14.29 -2.18
CA TRP A 123 -6.95 -13.64 -1.48
C TRP A 123 -5.64 -14.45 -1.51
N TYR A 124 -5.73 -15.78 -1.44
CA TYR A 124 -4.58 -16.68 -1.49
C TYR A 124 -4.13 -17.01 -2.92
N LEU A 125 -4.91 -16.62 -3.93
CA LEU A 125 -4.59 -16.71 -5.36
C LEU A 125 -4.49 -15.31 -5.96
N ASN A 126 -3.83 -14.40 -5.25
CA ASN A 126 -3.54 -13.09 -5.78
C ASN A 126 -2.55 -13.23 -6.97
N GLY A 127 -2.83 -12.52 -8.06
CA GLY A 127 -2.08 -12.49 -9.31
C GLY A 127 -1.06 -11.37 -9.40
N TYR A 128 -0.90 -10.58 -8.32
CA TYR A 128 -0.06 -9.38 -8.30
C TYR A 128 1.39 -9.60 -8.78
N ASP A 129 1.98 -10.78 -8.57
CA ASP A 129 3.33 -11.09 -9.05
C ASP A 129 3.47 -10.99 -10.59
N TYR A 130 2.36 -11.11 -11.32
CA TYR A 130 2.30 -10.95 -12.79
C TYR A 130 2.05 -9.51 -13.24
N ALA A 131 1.87 -8.59 -12.29
CA ALA A 131 1.54 -7.19 -12.53
C ALA A 131 2.20 -6.25 -11.51
N SER A 132 3.35 -6.64 -10.96
CA SER A 132 4.13 -5.84 -10.01
C SER A 132 5.47 -5.46 -10.63
N TYR A 133 5.80 -4.18 -10.52
CA TYR A 133 6.99 -3.59 -11.11
C TYR A 133 7.70 -2.74 -10.08
N VAL A 134 9.01 -2.93 -9.95
CA VAL A 134 9.86 -2.17 -9.04
C VAL A 134 10.76 -1.23 -9.82
N VAL A 135 10.87 0.00 -9.36
CA VAL A 135 11.71 1.04 -9.97
C VAL A 135 12.70 1.54 -8.95
N ASN A 136 13.98 1.26 -9.19
CA ASN A 136 15.07 1.71 -8.32
C ASN A 136 15.59 3.07 -8.80
N ASN A 137 15.86 3.97 -7.86
CA ASN A 137 16.50 5.26 -8.06
C ASN A 137 17.56 5.45 -6.99
N GLY A 138 18.85 5.38 -7.35
CA GLY A 138 19.96 5.54 -6.41
C GLY A 138 20.07 6.96 -5.81
N ALA A 139 19.37 7.94 -6.37
CA ALA A 139 19.22 9.25 -5.72
C ALA A 139 18.16 9.24 -4.61
N GLY A 140 17.37 8.18 -4.46
CA GLY A 140 16.25 8.10 -3.52
C GLY A 140 15.01 8.85 -4.02
N TYR A 141 13.85 8.45 -3.51
CA TYR A 141 12.57 9.14 -3.70
C TYR A 141 12.18 10.02 -2.49
N ASP A 142 13.08 10.14 -1.51
CA ASP A 142 12.91 10.93 -0.29
C ASP A 142 13.59 12.32 -0.34
N ASN A 143 14.54 12.51 -1.26
CA ASN A 143 15.27 13.77 -1.39
C ASN A 143 14.40 14.87 -2.00
N ASP A 144 13.71 14.56 -3.10
CA ASP A 144 12.86 15.49 -3.84
C ASP A 144 11.42 14.97 -4.03
N PHE A 145 10.54 15.85 -4.51
CA PHE A 145 9.20 15.44 -4.92
C PHE A 145 9.25 14.78 -6.29
N HIS A 146 8.60 13.63 -6.40
CA HIS A 146 8.46 12.87 -7.63
C HIS A 146 7.01 12.85 -8.08
N LEU A 147 6.81 12.72 -9.39
CA LEU A 147 5.49 12.66 -10.01
C LEU A 147 5.12 11.19 -10.28
N TYR A 148 4.20 10.64 -9.50
CA TYR A 148 3.67 9.29 -9.72
C TYR A 148 2.42 9.39 -10.58
N GLN A 149 2.38 8.68 -11.71
CA GLN A 149 1.34 8.85 -12.71
C GLN A 149 0.72 7.51 -13.11
N LEU A 150 -0.61 7.52 -13.25
CA LEU A 150 -1.43 6.45 -13.79
C LEU A 150 -2.16 6.98 -15.01
N GLU A 151 -1.98 6.35 -16.16
CA GLU A 151 -2.82 6.54 -17.34
C GLU A 151 -3.65 5.27 -17.53
N TRP A 152 -4.96 5.40 -17.46
CA TRP A 152 -5.89 4.28 -17.44
C TRP A 152 -6.90 4.46 -18.55
N THR A 153 -6.94 3.52 -19.48
CA THR A 153 -7.88 3.50 -20.60
C THR A 153 -8.69 2.19 -20.57
N PRO A 154 -9.69 2.01 -21.43
CA PRO A 154 -10.34 0.71 -21.59
C PRO A 154 -9.40 -0.42 -22.08
N GLU A 155 -8.23 -0.08 -22.65
CA GLU A 155 -7.30 -1.02 -23.27
C GLU A 155 -6.06 -1.32 -22.42
N TYR A 156 -5.58 -0.37 -21.62
CA TYR A 156 -4.40 -0.56 -20.77
C TYR A 156 -4.41 0.27 -19.49
N ILE A 157 -3.52 -0.13 -18.57
CA ILE A 157 -3.10 0.66 -17.42
C ILE A 157 -1.60 0.89 -17.57
N LYS A 158 -1.20 2.15 -17.64
CA LYS A 158 0.19 2.58 -17.74
C LYS A 158 0.59 3.32 -16.48
N PHE A 159 1.73 2.93 -15.94
CA PHE A 159 2.37 3.64 -14.85
C PHE A 159 3.55 4.47 -15.35
N SER A 160 3.81 5.58 -14.67
CA SER A 160 4.99 6.40 -14.93
C SER A 160 5.48 7.05 -13.63
N ILE A 161 6.78 7.34 -13.60
CA ILE A 161 7.41 8.17 -12.56
C ILE A 161 8.20 9.27 -13.27
N ASP A 162 7.98 10.52 -12.88
CA ASP A 162 8.63 11.71 -13.45
C ASP A 162 8.50 11.80 -14.98
N ASN A 163 7.30 11.53 -15.51
CA ASN A 163 6.97 11.47 -16.94
C ASN A 163 7.72 10.39 -17.73
N LYS A 164 8.39 9.46 -17.05
CA LYS A 164 9.00 8.29 -17.67
C LYS A 164 8.13 7.06 -17.44
N GLU A 165 7.70 6.44 -18.53
CA GLU A 165 6.96 5.19 -18.47
C GLU A 165 7.78 4.11 -17.73
N THR A 166 7.15 3.49 -16.75
CA THR A 166 7.72 2.39 -15.97
C THR A 166 7.21 1.05 -16.50
N THR A 167 5.91 0.95 -16.76
CA THR A 167 5.27 -0.23 -17.33
C THR A 167 3.92 0.11 -17.95
N THR A 168 3.46 -0.74 -18.87
CA THR A 168 2.10 -0.74 -19.40
C THR A 168 1.53 -2.16 -19.33
N ILE A 169 0.42 -2.32 -18.62
CA ILE A 169 -0.24 -3.60 -18.36
C ILE A 169 -1.54 -3.66 -19.17
N ARG A 170 -1.79 -4.82 -19.78
CA ARG A 170 -2.99 -5.11 -20.57
C ARG A 170 -3.61 -6.41 -20.07
N GLY A 171 -4.92 -6.50 -20.21
CA GLY A 171 -5.66 -7.72 -19.95
C GLY A 171 -5.70 -8.69 -21.15
N PRO A 172 -6.45 -9.80 -21.04
CA PRO A 172 -7.30 -10.10 -19.90
C PRO A 172 -6.56 -10.65 -18.68
N PHE A 173 -7.02 -10.23 -17.50
CA PHE A 173 -6.30 -10.48 -16.24
C PHE A 173 -6.37 -11.95 -15.80
N TRP A 174 -7.33 -12.73 -16.32
CA TRP A 174 -7.38 -14.16 -16.05
C TRP A 174 -6.16 -14.88 -16.62
N GLU A 175 -5.85 -14.59 -17.87
CA GLU A 175 -4.71 -15.13 -18.61
C GLU A 175 -3.39 -14.54 -18.09
N LEU A 176 -3.34 -13.22 -17.83
CA LEU A 176 -2.14 -12.58 -17.27
C LEU A 176 -1.71 -13.24 -15.95
N GLY A 177 -2.66 -13.54 -15.07
CA GLY A 177 -2.42 -14.20 -13.79
C GLY A 177 -2.19 -15.70 -13.87
N LYS A 178 -2.25 -16.29 -15.07
CA LYS A 178 -2.14 -17.74 -15.35
C LYS A 178 -3.07 -18.59 -14.49
N PHE A 179 -4.31 -18.15 -14.31
CA PHE A 179 -5.22 -18.81 -13.37
C PHE A 179 -5.76 -20.15 -13.86
N ASP A 180 -5.74 -20.44 -15.16
CA ASP A 180 -6.06 -21.80 -15.64
C ASP A 180 -5.09 -22.85 -15.05
N GLU A 181 -3.82 -22.49 -14.87
CA GLU A 181 -2.78 -23.35 -14.29
C GLU A 181 -2.74 -23.26 -12.76
N ARG A 182 -2.85 -22.04 -12.21
CA ARG A 182 -2.71 -21.79 -10.76
C ARG A 182 -3.99 -22.06 -9.97
N ALA A 183 -5.14 -22.08 -10.63
CA ALA A 183 -6.46 -22.22 -10.04
C ALA A 183 -7.33 -23.21 -10.84
N PRO A 184 -6.86 -24.44 -11.13
CA PRO A 184 -7.62 -25.38 -11.94
C PRO A 184 -8.99 -25.65 -11.30
N ASN A 185 -10.03 -25.72 -12.12
CA ASN A 185 -11.44 -25.85 -11.71
C ASN A 185 -12.01 -24.66 -10.92
N THR A 186 -11.35 -23.51 -10.96
CA THR A 186 -11.91 -22.26 -10.42
C THR A 186 -12.64 -21.51 -11.53
N ASP A 187 -13.86 -21.10 -11.25
CA ASP A 187 -14.64 -20.24 -12.12
C ASP A 187 -13.97 -18.87 -12.29
N ASN A 188 -13.77 -18.42 -13.53
CA ASN A 188 -13.31 -17.06 -13.80
C ASN A 188 -14.36 -16.04 -13.33
N PRO A 189 -14.05 -15.19 -12.31
CA PRO A 189 -14.99 -14.22 -11.76
C PRO A 189 -15.33 -13.09 -12.74
N TRP A 190 -14.50 -12.90 -13.77
CA TRP A 190 -14.64 -11.87 -14.79
C TRP A 190 -15.22 -12.40 -16.10
N ARG A 191 -15.67 -13.67 -16.17
CA ARG A 191 -16.18 -14.31 -17.40
C ARG A 191 -17.33 -13.57 -18.08
N THR A 192 -18.10 -12.78 -17.32
CA THR A 192 -19.23 -11.99 -17.83
C THR A 192 -18.87 -10.52 -18.09
N ALA A 193 -17.64 -10.12 -17.75
CA ALA A 193 -17.17 -8.77 -18.02
C ALA A 193 -16.99 -8.57 -19.53
N LYS A 194 -17.35 -7.37 -19.99
CA LYS A 194 -17.18 -6.99 -21.41
C LYS A 194 -15.79 -6.38 -21.67
N SER A 195 -15.15 -5.86 -20.62
CA SER A 195 -13.83 -5.25 -20.72
C SER A 195 -12.76 -6.32 -20.50
N PRO A 196 -11.72 -6.36 -21.34
CA PRO A 196 -10.55 -7.21 -21.07
C PRO A 196 -9.82 -6.73 -19.81
N LEU A 197 -10.00 -5.48 -19.36
CA LEU A 197 -9.35 -4.98 -18.17
C LEU A 197 -10.05 -5.36 -16.86
N ALA A 198 -11.16 -6.09 -16.86
CA ALA A 198 -11.75 -6.56 -15.61
C ALA A 198 -10.69 -7.28 -14.76
N PRO A 199 -10.53 -6.94 -13.46
CA PRO A 199 -11.47 -6.15 -12.64
C PRO A 199 -11.32 -4.62 -12.69
N PHE A 200 -10.32 -4.09 -13.40
CA PHE A 200 -10.03 -2.66 -13.54
C PHE A 200 -10.87 -1.99 -14.63
N ASP A 201 -12.17 -2.27 -14.62
CA ASP A 201 -13.19 -1.67 -15.50
C ASP A 201 -14.34 -1.04 -14.69
N GLN A 202 -14.14 -0.86 -13.39
CA GLN A 202 -15.04 -0.17 -12.45
C GLN A 202 -14.47 1.17 -11.99
N GLU A 203 -15.24 1.96 -11.25
CA GLU A 203 -14.74 3.20 -10.64
C GLU A 203 -13.92 2.90 -9.39
N PHE A 204 -12.78 3.58 -9.24
CA PHE A 204 -11.87 3.43 -8.12
C PHE A 204 -11.70 4.76 -7.38
N PHE A 205 -11.53 4.70 -6.05
CA PHE A 205 -11.26 5.85 -5.20
C PHE A 205 -9.81 5.84 -4.72
N LEU A 206 -9.23 7.03 -4.57
CA LEU A 206 -7.87 7.25 -4.08
C LEU A 206 -7.78 6.99 -2.57
N ILE A 207 -6.67 6.38 -2.17
CA ILE A 207 -6.21 6.18 -0.80
C ILE A 207 -4.76 6.66 -0.68
N MET A 208 -4.46 7.37 0.39
CA MET A 208 -3.09 7.70 0.79
C MET A 208 -2.90 7.35 2.26
N ASN A 209 -1.81 6.66 2.58
CA ASN A 209 -1.48 6.36 3.97
C ASN A 209 0.02 6.29 4.22
N LEU A 210 0.34 6.29 5.50
CA LEU A 210 1.64 5.92 6.02
C LEU A 210 1.46 4.82 7.06
N ALA A 211 1.66 3.57 6.65
CA ALA A 211 1.65 2.45 7.58
C ALA A 211 3.01 2.34 8.28
N VAL A 212 3.06 1.54 9.35
CA VAL A 212 4.27 1.30 10.13
C VAL A 212 4.38 -0.19 10.45
N GLY A 213 5.53 -0.78 10.11
CA GLY A 213 5.79 -2.20 10.27
C GLY A 213 4.86 -3.07 9.41
N GLY A 214 4.68 -4.32 9.84
CA GLY A 214 3.84 -5.31 9.14
C GLY A 214 4.44 -6.71 9.20
N THR A 215 3.59 -7.73 9.24
CA THR A 215 4.01 -9.16 9.33
C THR A 215 3.78 -9.94 8.03
N ASN A 216 3.28 -9.28 6.98
CA ASN A 216 2.95 -9.92 5.70
C ASN A 216 4.17 -10.19 4.79
N GLY A 217 5.39 -9.98 5.28
CA GLY A 217 6.61 -10.14 4.49
C GLY A 217 7.06 -8.88 3.75
N TYR A 218 6.30 -7.78 3.77
CA TYR A 218 6.68 -6.55 3.07
C TYR A 218 8.05 -6.01 3.50
N PHE A 219 8.37 -6.13 4.79
CA PHE A 219 9.73 -6.02 5.31
C PHE A 219 10.31 -7.45 5.43
N PRO A 220 11.26 -7.87 4.58
CA PRO A 220 11.84 -9.21 4.66
C PRO A 220 12.59 -9.42 5.98
N ASP A 221 12.57 -10.66 6.50
CA ASP A 221 13.29 -10.98 7.76
C ASP A 221 14.81 -11.03 7.57
N ASP A 222 15.28 -11.26 6.35
CA ASP A 222 16.68 -11.36 5.93
C ASP A 222 17.23 -10.06 5.32
N ALA A 223 16.43 -8.99 5.28
CA ALA A 223 16.89 -7.67 4.88
C ALA A 223 17.80 -7.06 5.97
N GLN A 224 18.85 -6.38 5.54
CA GLN A 224 19.84 -5.74 6.41
C GLN A 224 19.49 -4.26 6.56
N ASN A 225 19.28 -3.81 7.79
CA ASN A 225 19.12 -2.40 8.14
C ASN A 225 20.16 -2.08 9.22
N PRO A 226 20.73 -0.85 9.29
CA PRO A 226 21.77 -0.52 10.27
C PRO A 226 21.38 -0.82 11.73
N THR A 227 20.10 -0.69 12.06
CA THR A 227 19.55 -0.94 13.41
C THR A 227 18.98 -2.36 13.58
N GLY A 228 19.00 -3.18 12.53
CA GLY A 228 18.36 -4.50 12.47
C GLY A 228 16.83 -4.42 12.47
N LYS A 229 16.16 -5.46 11.93
CA LYS A 229 14.70 -5.54 11.98
C LYS A 229 14.23 -5.93 13.39
N PRO A 230 13.33 -5.17 14.04
CA PRO A 230 12.99 -5.38 15.44
C PRO A 230 11.95 -6.49 15.71
N TRP A 231 11.38 -7.12 14.68
CA TRP A 231 10.42 -8.23 14.80
C TRP A 231 10.66 -9.30 13.74
N ASN A 232 10.15 -10.52 13.98
CA ASN A 232 10.05 -11.55 12.95
C ASN A 232 8.63 -11.59 12.34
N ASN A 233 8.51 -11.78 11.03
CA ASN A 233 7.19 -11.83 10.35
C ASN A 233 6.26 -12.94 10.87
N LYS A 234 6.79 -14.00 11.48
CA LYS A 234 6.02 -15.10 12.07
C LYS A 234 5.82 -14.97 13.58
N SER A 235 6.35 -13.91 14.21
CA SER A 235 6.23 -13.74 15.66
C SER A 235 4.78 -13.45 16.05
N PRO A 236 4.18 -14.19 17.00
CA PRO A 236 2.83 -13.94 17.49
C PRO A 236 2.75 -12.69 18.40
N ILE A 237 3.89 -12.06 18.68
CA ILE A 237 4.02 -10.85 19.51
C ILE A 237 4.79 -9.74 18.79
N ALA A 238 4.83 -9.77 17.44
CA ALA A 238 5.60 -8.84 16.61
C ALA A 238 5.35 -7.35 16.95
N PHE A 239 4.12 -6.98 17.31
CA PHE A 239 3.79 -5.60 17.71
C PHE A 239 4.53 -5.16 18.99
N THR A 240 4.64 -6.07 19.95
CA THR A 240 5.33 -5.84 21.22
C THR A 240 6.85 -5.83 21.01
N GLU A 241 7.38 -6.74 20.19
CA GLU A 241 8.81 -6.75 19.80
C GLU A 241 9.21 -5.45 19.10
N PHE A 242 8.40 -5.00 18.14
CA PHE A 242 8.56 -3.73 17.45
C PHE A 242 8.66 -2.58 18.45
N TRP A 243 7.72 -2.46 19.38
CA TRP A 243 7.70 -1.36 20.36
C TRP A 243 8.82 -1.41 21.40
N ASN A 244 9.18 -2.60 21.87
CA ASN A 244 10.25 -2.75 22.85
C ASN A 244 11.60 -2.30 22.28
N ASN A 245 11.80 -2.44 20.97
CA ASN A 245 12.99 -1.99 20.26
C ASN A 245 12.91 -0.54 19.74
N ARG A 246 11.93 0.26 20.18
CA ARG A 246 11.78 1.66 19.73
C ARG A 246 13.00 2.54 19.93
N GLY A 247 13.85 2.24 20.92
CA GLY A 247 15.11 2.97 21.11
C GLY A 247 16.04 2.89 19.90
N ALA A 248 15.92 1.86 19.07
CA ALA A 248 16.73 1.69 17.86
C ALA A 248 16.13 2.39 16.64
N TRP A 249 14.81 2.28 16.41
CA TRP A 249 14.19 2.78 15.18
C TRP A 249 13.52 4.15 15.32
N LEU A 250 12.95 4.51 16.48
CA LEU A 250 12.22 5.76 16.64
C LEU A 250 13.10 7.01 16.43
N PRO A 251 14.37 7.03 16.87
CA PRO A 251 15.26 8.17 16.58
C PRO A 251 15.45 8.43 15.07
N THR A 252 15.28 7.41 14.22
CA THR A 252 15.42 7.56 12.76
C THR A 252 14.30 8.37 12.12
N TRP A 253 13.18 8.56 12.84
CA TRP A 253 12.04 9.35 12.38
C TRP A 253 12.21 10.84 12.64
N ASP A 254 13.19 11.21 13.47
CA ASP A 254 13.60 12.59 13.69
C ASP A 254 12.43 13.50 14.10
N LEU A 255 11.62 13.04 15.06
CA LEU A 255 10.32 13.65 15.39
C LEU A 255 10.44 15.07 15.96
N ASP A 256 11.56 15.38 16.63
CA ASP A 256 11.73 16.61 17.41
C ASP A 256 12.34 17.77 16.63
N THR A 257 12.87 17.56 15.42
CA THR A 257 13.62 18.59 14.69
C THR A 257 12.77 19.39 13.71
N ASP A 258 11.72 18.80 13.12
CA ASP A 258 10.90 19.47 12.09
C ASP A 258 9.40 19.18 12.17
N TYR A 259 8.88 18.87 13.37
CA TYR A 259 7.51 18.38 13.58
C TYR A 259 7.24 17.09 12.80
N SER A 260 8.18 16.15 12.79
CA SER A 260 8.08 14.87 12.07
C SER A 260 7.85 15.00 10.57
N LYS A 261 8.14 16.17 9.96
CA LYS A 261 7.98 16.36 8.52
C LYS A 261 8.87 15.37 7.79
N ARG A 262 10.08 15.06 8.28
CA ARG A 262 10.94 14.05 7.65
C ARG A 262 10.28 12.67 7.57
N ALA A 263 9.61 12.23 8.63
CA ALA A 263 8.90 10.96 8.70
C ALA A 263 7.48 11.00 8.09
N SER A 264 7.06 12.11 7.48
CA SER A 264 5.73 12.26 6.90
C SER A 264 5.74 12.04 5.39
N LEU A 265 4.74 11.32 4.86
CA LEU A 265 4.44 11.33 3.43
C LEU A 265 3.98 12.73 3.03
N LYS A 266 4.74 13.40 2.17
CA LYS A 266 4.43 14.76 1.72
C LYS A 266 3.78 14.71 0.36
N VAL A 267 2.57 15.25 0.24
CA VAL A 267 1.85 15.37 -1.02
C VAL A 267 1.73 16.84 -1.34
N ASP A 268 2.23 17.24 -2.50
CA ASP A 268 2.12 18.61 -3.00
C ASP A 268 0.75 18.80 -3.69
N TYR A 269 0.42 17.93 -4.64
CA TYR A 269 -0.89 17.93 -5.28
C TYR A 269 -1.32 16.55 -5.75
N VAL A 270 -2.63 16.44 -5.96
CA VAL A 270 -3.30 15.35 -6.67
C VAL A 270 -4.07 15.98 -7.82
N LYS A 271 -3.90 15.45 -9.05
CA LYS A 271 -4.68 15.85 -10.23
C LYS A 271 -5.24 14.59 -10.89
N ILE A 272 -6.54 14.59 -11.16
CA ILE A 272 -7.22 13.49 -11.84
C ILE A 272 -8.16 14.07 -12.89
N TRP A 273 -8.06 13.61 -14.14
CA TRP A 273 -8.88 14.09 -15.26
C TRP A 273 -9.11 13.00 -16.30
N ALA A 274 -10.18 13.17 -17.11
CA ALA A 274 -10.46 12.28 -18.24
C ALA A 274 -9.56 12.63 -19.44
N LEU A 275 -9.20 11.60 -20.22
CA LEU A 275 -8.43 11.76 -21.47
C LEU A 275 -9.33 12.17 -22.65
#